data_AF-A0A7K9BGJ8-F1
#
_entry.id   AF-A0A7K9BGJ8-F1
#
_cell.length_a   1.000
_cell.length_b   1.000
_cell.length_c   1.000
_cell.angle_alpha   90.00
_cell.angle_beta   90.00
_cell.angle_gamma   90.00
#
_symmetry.space_group_name_H-M   'P 1'
#
loop_
_entity.id
_entity.type
_entity.pdbx_description
1 polymer ?
#
loop_
_entity_poly.entity_id
_entity_poly.type
_entity_poly.pdbx_seq_one_letter_code
_entity_poly.pdbx_strand_id
1 'polypeptide(L)'
;QVFQDYGFHPLVQRWIIGQCLCVDERTVSSYGIRRDGDTAFLYLLLAKTVELTEQRYEEDQAQIMLSSTCSLTDSAGASASAGEKRKYNTLPSMSPKKAWGNDNSRKMDIGEISQHLDMLQIGDLFTNQPKPAPASAALPSPVQAGWSCPKCTFINKPTRPGCEMCSTDRPADYVVPGSYKPDETELWRMQQEQEGILQYQQVTGPAV
;
A
#
# COMPACT_ATOMS: atom_id res chain seq x y z
N GLN A 1 5.36 -10.24 7.53
CA GLN A 1 5.92 -10.26 6.16
C GLN A 1 6.37 -8.86 5.72
N VAL A 2 5.58 -7.97 5.11
CA VAL A 2 6.14 -6.71 4.54
C VAL A 2 6.89 -5.81 5.53
N PHE A 3 6.34 -5.60 6.73
CA PHE A 3 7.04 -4.81 7.75
C PHE A 3 8.33 -5.49 8.23
N GLN A 4 8.29 -6.81 8.40
CA GLN A 4 9.44 -7.59 8.87
C GLN A 4 10.54 -7.71 7.80
N ASP A 5 10.16 -7.82 6.53
CA ASP A 5 11.08 -8.10 5.43
C ASP A 5 11.69 -6.82 4.86
N TYR A 6 10.91 -5.73 4.82
CA TYR A 6 11.29 -4.48 4.16
C TYR A 6 11.33 -3.27 5.09
N GLY A 7 10.92 -3.40 6.36
CA GLY A 7 10.93 -2.29 7.33
C GLY A 7 9.81 -1.26 7.12
N PHE A 8 8.86 -1.48 6.20
CA PHE A 8 7.74 -0.56 6.02
C PHE A 8 6.68 -0.81 7.07
N HIS A 9 6.54 0.12 8.03
CA HIS A 9 5.54 0.03 9.10
C HIS A 9 4.10 -0.07 8.54
N PRO A 10 3.18 -0.86 9.12
CA PRO A 10 1.82 -0.99 8.62
C PRO A 10 1.09 0.34 8.42
N LEU A 11 1.32 1.33 9.30
CA LEU A 11 0.69 2.66 9.18
C LEU A 11 1.07 3.42 7.90
N VAL A 12 2.24 3.17 7.33
CA VAL A 12 2.66 3.83 6.08
C VAL A 12 2.23 3.04 4.83
N GLN A 13 1.71 1.83 5.00
CA GLN A 13 1.33 0.95 3.89
C GLN A 13 -0.08 1.29 3.39
N ARG A 14 -0.21 1.47 2.07
CA ARG A 14 -1.51 1.59 1.40
C ARG A 14 -1.58 0.64 0.21
N TRP A 15 -2.36 -0.43 0.35
CA TRP A 15 -2.51 -1.45 -0.67
C TRP A 15 -3.50 -1.01 -1.74
N ILE A 16 -3.15 -1.24 -3.01
CA ILE A 16 -3.99 -0.98 -4.18
C ILE A 16 -4.15 -2.29 -4.95
N ILE A 17 -5.38 -2.78 -5.03
CA ILE A 17 -5.73 -4.01 -5.73
C ILE A 17 -6.98 -3.73 -6.56
N GLY A 18 -6.95 -4.10 -7.85
CA GLY A 18 -8.10 -3.90 -8.75
C GLY A 18 -8.52 -2.43 -8.86
N GLN A 19 -7.57 -1.50 -8.86
CA GLN A 19 -7.79 -0.05 -8.87
C GLN A 19 -8.47 0.51 -7.60
N CYS A 20 -8.50 -0.26 -6.52
CA CYS A 20 -9.10 0.15 -5.25
C CYS A 20 -8.05 0.16 -4.13
N LEU A 21 -8.09 1.19 -3.30
CA LEU A 21 -7.40 1.25 -2.01
C LEU A 21 -8.07 0.27 -1.05
N CYS A 22 -7.30 -0.71 -0.60
CA CYS A 22 -7.80 -1.77 0.27
C CYS A 22 -7.98 -1.28 1.71
N VAL A 23 -9.00 -1.84 2.36
CA VAL A 23 -9.23 -1.79 3.80
C VAL A 23 -9.12 -3.19 4.39
N ASP A 24 -8.76 -3.26 5.67
CA ASP A 24 -8.39 -4.51 6.35
C ASP A 24 -9.57 -5.45 6.59
N GLU A 25 -10.80 -4.93 6.64
CA GLU A 25 -12.01 -5.71 6.95
C GLU A 25 -12.52 -6.54 5.77
N ARG A 26 -11.90 -6.42 4.59
CA ARG A 26 -12.32 -7.10 3.37
C ARG A 26 -11.31 -8.15 2.94
N THR A 27 -11.83 -9.25 2.39
CA THR A 27 -10.98 -10.30 1.84
C THR A 27 -10.30 -9.82 0.56
N VAL A 28 -9.10 -10.33 0.30
CA VAL A 28 -8.34 -10.03 -0.92
C VAL A 28 -9.11 -10.45 -2.19
N SER A 29 -9.91 -11.52 -2.10
CA SER A 29 -10.78 -11.97 -3.20
C SER A 29 -11.84 -10.96 -3.61
N SER A 30 -12.31 -10.13 -2.69
CA SER A 30 -13.28 -9.07 -2.99
C SER A 30 -12.68 -7.96 -3.85
N TYR A 31 -11.34 -7.80 -3.85
CA TYR A 31 -10.60 -6.87 -4.70
C TYR A 31 -10.13 -7.48 -6.01
N GLY A 32 -10.46 -8.76 -6.27
CA GLY A 32 -10.18 -9.42 -7.55
C GLY A 32 -8.96 -10.33 -7.57
N ILE A 33 -8.29 -10.58 -6.44
CA ILE A 33 -7.27 -11.64 -6.36
C ILE A 33 -7.96 -13.00 -6.33
N ARG A 34 -7.75 -13.79 -7.37
CA ARG A 34 -8.38 -15.09 -7.61
C ARG A 34 -7.36 -16.20 -7.84
N ARG A 35 -6.14 -15.87 -8.26
CA ARG A 35 -5.09 -16.84 -8.59
C ARG A 35 -3.70 -16.25 -8.41
N ASP A 36 -2.73 -17.15 -8.38
CA ASP A 36 -1.32 -16.79 -8.41
C ASP A 36 -1.01 -16.00 -9.69
N GLY A 37 -0.22 -14.95 -9.54
CA GLY A 37 0.10 -14.00 -10.62
C GLY A 37 -0.82 -12.77 -10.67
N ASP A 38 -1.95 -12.77 -9.95
CA ASP A 38 -2.73 -11.55 -9.79
C ASP A 38 -1.91 -10.48 -9.04
N THR A 39 -2.02 -9.24 -9.48
CA THR A 39 -1.13 -8.16 -9.05
C THR A 39 -1.75 -7.32 -7.94
N ALA A 40 -0.93 -6.99 -6.94
CA ALA A 40 -1.22 -5.99 -5.93
C ALA A 40 -0.09 -4.96 -5.93
N PHE A 41 -0.43 -3.70 -5.69
CA PHE A 41 0.53 -2.61 -5.58
C PHE A 41 0.53 -2.08 -4.14
N LEU A 42 1.70 -1.68 -3.67
CA LEU A 42 1.86 -1.02 -2.38
C LEU A 42 2.32 0.42 -2.62
N TYR A 43 1.52 1.37 -2.15
CA TYR A 43 1.87 2.78 -2.09
C TYR A 43 2.30 3.12 -0.65
N LEU A 44 3.40 3.86 -0.52
CA LEU A 44 3.97 4.24 0.77
C LEU A 44 3.69 5.69 1.09
N LEU A 45 3.19 5.92 2.29
CA LEU A 45 3.03 7.24 2.86
C LEU A 45 4.28 7.67 3.63
N LEU A 46 4.46 8.98 3.74
CA LEU A 46 5.49 9.52 4.62
C LEU A 46 5.08 9.28 6.08
N ALA A 47 6.01 8.85 6.92
CA ALA A 47 5.78 8.65 8.36
C ALA A 47 5.10 9.87 9.03
N LYS A 48 5.51 11.08 8.63
CA LYS A 48 4.94 12.35 9.12
C LYS A 48 3.45 12.51 8.83
N THR A 49 2.97 11.99 7.69
CA THR A 49 1.55 12.11 7.30
C THR A 49 0.62 11.20 8.10
N VAL A 50 1.18 10.16 8.72
CA VAL A 50 0.44 9.18 9.53
C VAL A 50 0.83 9.26 11.01
N GLU A 51 1.52 10.34 11.40
CA GLU A 51 1.99 10.59 12.77
C GLU A 51 2.79 9.42 13.37
N LEU A 52 3.49 8.66 12.52
CA LEU A 52 4.34 7.56 12.97
C LEU A 52 5.62 8.14 13.58
N THR A 53 5.78 7.97 14.89
CA THR A 53 6.98 8.35 15.63
C THR A 53 8.04 7.26 15.55
N GLU A 54 9.30 7.66 15.72
CA GLU A 54 10.44 6.73 15.79
C GLU A 54 10.30 5.76 16.95
N GLN A 55 9.93 6.25 18.14
CA GLN A 55 9.67 5.40 19.30
C GLN A 55 8.63 4.31 18.99
N ARG A 56 7.51 4.68 18.38
CA ARG A 56 6.45 3.70 18.06
C ARG A 56 6.94 2.63 17.09
N TYR A 57 7.72 3.06 16.10
CA TYR A 57 8.33 2.15 15.13
C TYR A 57 9.26 1.14 15.81
N GLU A 58 10.14 1.59 16.70
CA GLU A 58 11.07 0.74 17.44
C GLU A 58 10.35 -0.25 18.35
N GLU A 59 9.32 0.21 19.08
CA GLU A 59 8.48 -0.64 19.94
C GLU A 59 7.79 -1.75 19.13
N ASP A 60 7.11 -1.40 18.04
CA ASP A 60 6.41 -2.37 17.19
C ASP A 60 7.40 -3.32 16.50
N GLN A 61 8.59 -2.84 16.11
CA GLN A 61 9.66 -3.70 15.57
C GLN A 61 10.19 -4.68 16.62
N ALA A 62 10.45 -4.22 17.85
CA ALA A 62 10.89 -5.07 18.95
C ALA A 62 9.85 -6.13 19.30
N GLN A 63 8.56 -5.76 19.31
CA GLN A 63 7.46 -6.68 19.61
C GLN A 63 7.41 -7.85 18.61
N ILE A 64 7.63 -7.58 17.31
CA ILE A 64 7.69 -8.62 16.28
C ILE A 64 8.89 -9.56 16.52
N MET A 65 10.05 -9.01 16.85
CA MET A 65 11.25 -9.81 17.16
C MET A 65 11.02 -10.71 18.39
N LEU A 66 10.39 -10.18 19.45
CA LEU A 66 10.05 -10.91 20.66
C LEU A 66 9.08 -12.07 20.37
N SER A 67 8.00 -11.81 19.64
CA SER A 67 7.00 -12.84 19.27
C SER A 67 7.60 -13.99 18.43
N SER A 68 8.64 -13.69 17.65
CA SER A 68 9.37 -14.69 16.86
C SER A 68 10.21 -15.63 17.73
N THR A 69 10.69 -15.16 18.89
CA THR A 69 11.52 -15.96 19.81
C THR A 69 10.71 -16.81 20.81
N CYS A 70 9.55 -16.32 21.27
CA CYS A 70 8.67 -17.09 22.17
C CYS A 70 8.04 -18.32 21.50
N SER A 71 7.83 -18.28 20.18
CA SER A 71 7.32 -19.42 19.41
C SER A 71 8.29 -20.62 19.38
N LEU A 72 9.54 -20.44 19.81
CA LEU A 72 10.57 -21.50 19.84
C LEU A 72 10.77 -22.12 21.23
N THR A 73 10.21 -21.53 22.29
CA THR A 73 10.45 -21.99 23.68
C THR A 73 9.38 -22.90 24.27
N ASP A 74 8.23 -23.07 23.62
CA ASP A 74 7.17 -24.01 24.07
C ASP A 74 7.44 -25.48 23.71
N SER A 75 8.64 -25.81 23.19
CA SER A 75 9.00 -27.20 22.83
C SER A 75 9.92 -27.89 23.85
N ALA A 76 10.26 -27.27 24.97
CA ALA A 76 11.07 -27.88 26.02
C ALA A 76 10.22 -28.38 27.20
N GLY A 77 9.15 -29.16 26.93
CA GLY A 77 8.43 -29.83 28.02
C GLY A 77 7.04 -30.37 27.72
N ALA A 78 6.89 -31.34 26.80
CA ALA A 78 5.82 -32.34 26.87
C ALA A 78 6.07 -33.49 25.88
N SER A 79 6.20 -34.70 26.41
CA SER A 79 6.23 -35.94 25.64
C SER A 79 4.82 -36.42 25.28
N ALA A 80 4.72 -37.03 24.09
CA ALA A 80 3.78 -38.09 23.67
C ALA A 80 2.55 -37.75 22.79
N SER A 81 2.73 -38.06 21.50
CA SER A 81 1.82 -38.83 20.63
C SER A 81 0.76 -38.11 19.77
N ALA A 82 0.57 -38.73 18.60
CA ALA A 82 -0.45 -38.54 17.56
C ALA A 82 -0.27 -37.33 16.62
N GLY A 83 -0.04 -37.64 15.34
CA GLY A 83 0.34 -36.69 14.30
C GLY A 83 -0.81 -36.14 13.48
N GLU A 84 -0.56 -35.02 12.80
CA GLU A 84 -1.36 -34.59 11.65
C GLU A 84 -0.57 -33.58 10.79
N LYS A 85 -0.24 -34.02 9.58
CA LYS A 85 -0.14 -33.28 8.31
C LYS A 85 0.25 -31.78 8.38
N ARG A 86 1.53 -31.49 8.13
CA ARG A 86 1.94 -30.22 7.50
C ARG A 86 2.61 -30.51 6.16
N LYS A 87 1.81 -30.47 5.10
CA LYS A 87 2.28 -30.48 3.70
C LYS A 87 2.57 -29.05 3.26
N TYR A 88 3.42 -28.94 2.25
CA TYR A 88 3.92 -27.75 1.52
C TYR A 88 4.86 -26.79 2.29
N ASN A 89 6.14 -27.18 2.39
CA ASN A 89 7.25 -26.23 2.33
C ASN A 89 8.23 -26.75 1.26
N THR A 90 8.36 -26.01 0.16
CA THR A 90 9.32 -26.28 -0.93
C THR A 90 10.58 -25.46 -0.72
N LEU A 91 11.44 -25.91 0.20
CA LEU A 91 12.83 -25.46 0.28
C LEU A 91 13.76 -26.69 0.26
N PRO A 92 14.89 -26.66 -0.48
CA PRO A 92 15.76 -27.82 -0.57
C PRO A 92 16.49 -28.09 0.76
N SER A 93 16.47 -29.37 1.14
CA SER A 93 17.18 -29.98 2.26
C SER A 93 18.70 -29.87 2.12
N MET A 94 19.40 -29.41 3.15
CA MET A 94 20.85 -29.57 3.27
C MET A 94 21.18 -30.32 4.57
N SER A 95 21.78 -31.51 4.41
CA SER A 95 22.27 -32.37 5.49
C SER A 95 23.58 -31.84 6.11
N PRO A 96 23.99 -32.30 7.32
CA PRO A 96 24.76 -31.48 8.25
C PRO A 96 26.29 -31.69 8.29
N LYS A 97 26.97 -30.58 8.60
CA LYS A 97 28.22 -30.36 9.38
C LYS A 97 29.54 -31.00 8.94
N LYS A 98 30.55 -30.13 8.75
CA LYS A 98 31.92 -30.34 9.26
C LYS A 98 32.43 -29.08 9.97
N ALA A 99 33.14 -29.31 11.06
CA ALA A 99 33.66 -28.34 12.02
C ALA A 99 35.08 -27.85 11.66
N TRP A 100 35.36 -26.57 11.88
CA TRP A 100 36.59 -25.95 12.42
C TRP A 100 36.25 -24.45 12.51
N GLY A 101 36.28 -23.80 13.67
CA GLY A 101 37.51 -23.26 14.23
C GLY A 101 37.22 -21.88 14.81
N ASN A 102 37.62 -21.68 16.06
CA ASN A 102 37.68 -20.41 16.76
C ASN A 102 38.55 -19.40 16.00
N ASP A 103 38.02 -18.22 15.65
CA ASP A 103 38.85 -17.02 15.49
C ASP A 103 38.07 -15.73 15.78
N ASN A 104 38.83 -14.78 16.28
CA ASN A 104 38.47 -13.63 17.07
C ASN A 104 37.69 -12.55 16.31
N SER A 105 36.78 -11.93 17.05
CA SER A 105 36.43 -10.50 17.02
C SER A 105 37.07 -9.68 15.89
N ARG A 106 36.37 -9.54 14.77
CA ARG A 106 36.50 -8.35 13.91
C ARG A 106 35.29 -7.46 14.18
N LYS A 107 35.48 -6.60 15.18
CA LYS A 107 34.66 -5.42 15.46
C LYS A 107 34.53 -4.64 14.15
N MET A 108 33.34 -4.59 13.56
CA MET A 108 33.07 -3.70 12.41
C MET A 108 33.28 -2.27 12.87
N ASP A 109 34.25 -1.58 12.27
CA ASP A 109 34.62 -0.22 12.60
C ASP A 109 33.66 0.75 11.89
N ILE A 110 32.97 1.57 12.68
CA ILE A 110 31.94 2.52 12.24
C ILE A 110 32.50 3.55 11.23
N GLY A 111 33.82 3.76 11.21
CA GLY A 111 34.48 4.66 10.26
C GLY A 111 34.43 4.20 8.79
N GLU A 112 34.30 2.89 8.54
CA GLU A 112 34.33 2.34 7.18
C GLU A 112 33.02 2.61 6.40
N ILE A 113 31.90 2.76 7.12
CA ILE A 113 30.59 3.09 6.54
C ILE A 113 30.54 4.55 6.07
N SER A 114 31.15 5.47 6.83
CA SER A 114 31.19 6.90 6.47
C SER A 114 31.95 7.12 5.16
N GLN A 115 33.03 6.37 4.94
CA GLN A 115 33.87 6.50 3.76
C GLN A 115 33.22 5.92 2.50
N HIS A 116 32.32 4.93 2.67
CA HIS A 116 31.54 4.37 1.57
C HIS A 116 30.37 5.28 1.14
N LEU A 117 29.77 6.02 2.07
CA LEU A 117 28.69 6.97 1.78
C LEU A 117 29.17 8.25 1.07
N ASP A 118 30.40 8.71 1.34
CA ASP A 118 31.01 9.84 0.61
C ASP A 118 31.32 9.49 -0.85
N MET A 119 31.65 8.23 -1.13
CA MET A 119 31.95 7.75 -2.48
C MET A 119 30.71 7.72 -3.39
N LEU A 120 29.50 7.68 -2.83
CA LEU A 120 28.23 7.69 -3.57
C LEU A 120 27.69 9.09 -3.87
N GLN A 121 28.36 10.17 -3.42
CA GLN A 121 27.98 11.57 -3.68
C GLN A 121 26.47 11.89 -3.48
N ILE A 122 25.83 11.29 -2.47
CA ILE A 122 24.41 11.53 -2.16
C ILE A 122 24.20 12.90 -1.46
N GLY A 123 25.29 13.61 -1.12
CA GLY A 123 25.26 14.89 -0.42
C GLY A 123 24.88 16.13 -1.24
N ASP A 124 24.88 16.07 -2.58
CA ASP A 124 24.73 17.29 -3.42
C ASP A 124 23.32 17.54 -3.98
N LEU A 125 22.32 16.75 -3.61
CA LEU A 125 20.94 16.94 -4.06
C LEU A 125 20.11 17.90 -3.20
N PHE A 126 20.67 18.48 -2.13
CA PHE A 126 19.91 19.34 -1.20
C PHE A 126 20.39 20.79 -1.07
N THR A 127 21.34 21.26 -1.89
CA THR A 127 21.92 22.61 -1.69
C THR A 127 21.91 23.54 -2.90
N ASN A 128 21.32 23.15 -4.04
CA ASN A 128 21.14 24.06 -5.17
C ASN A 128 19.66 24.25 -5.51
N GLN A 129 19.02 25.21 -4.83
CA GLN A 129 17.78 25.84 -5.27
C GLN A 129 18.07 26.74 -6.49
N PRO A 130 17.56 26.46 -7.70
CA PRO A 130 17.49 27.49 -8.73
C PRO A 130 16.28 28.39 -8.43
N LYS A 131 16.58 29.66 -8.21
CA LYS A 131 15.66 30.81 -8.20
C LYS A 131 14.48 30.63 -9.18
N PRO A 132 13.22 30.87 -8.77
CA PRO A 132 12.08 30.70 -9.67
C PRO A 132 12.16 31.74 -10.80
N ALA A 133 12.30 31.25 -12.04
CA ALA A 133 12.13 32.04 -13.24
C ALA A 133 10.64 32.35 -13.47
N PRO A 134 10.28 33.52 -14.03
CA PRO A 134 8.90 33.87 -14.28
C PRO A 134 8.32 32.96 -15.38
N ALA A 135 7.04 32.67 -15.21
CA ALA A 135 6.24 31.80 -16.07
C ALA A 135 6.42 32.13 -17.56
N SER A 136 6.97 31.18 -18.31
CA SER A 136 6.88 31.17 -19.77
C SER A 136 5.81 30.14 -20.15
N ALA A 137 4.87 30.59 -20.96
CA ALA A 137 3.62 29.95 -21.30
C ALA A 137 3.84 28.53 -21.88
N ALA A 138 3.64 27.51 -21.03
CA ALA A 138 3.22 26.21 -21.51
C ALA A 138 1.72 26.31 -21.85
N LEU A 139 1.37 25.92 -23.07
CA LEU A 139 -0.03 25.74 -23.50
C LEU A 139 -0.81 24.96 -22.42
N PRO A 140 -2.03 25.37 -22.06
CA PRO A 140 -2.81 24.61 -21.11
C PRO A 140 -3.21 23.29 -21.78
N SER A 141 -2.51 22.20 -21.43
CA SER A 141 -3.13 20.88 -21.43
C SER A 141 -4.46 21.02 -20.69
N PRO A 142 -5.59 20.50 -21.21
CA PRO A 142 -6.88 20.67 -20.57
C PRO A 142 -6.74 20.08 -19.16
N VAL A 143 -6.68 20.97 -18.18
CA VAL A 143 -6.67 20.63 -16.76
C VAL A 143 -7.87 19.73 -16.57
N GLN A 144 -7.61 18.48 -16.18
CA GLN A 144 -8.65 17.49 -15.92
C GLN A 144 -9.54 18.05 -14.82
N ALA A 145 -10.60 18.77 -15.20
CA ALA A 145 -11.60 19.26 -14.28
C ALA A 145 -12.15 18.02 -13.58
N GLY A 146 -11.96 17.95 -12.27
CA GLY A 146 -12.26 16.79 -11.44
C GLY A 146 -12.27 17.21 -9.98
N TRP A 147 -12.75 16.33 -9.10
CA TRP A 147 -12.78 16.61 -7.66
C TRP A 147 -11.72 15.78 -6.94
N SER A 148 -10.92 16.44 -6.10
CA SER A 148 -9.96 15.75 -5.25
C SER A 148 -10.68 15.08 -4.10
N CYS A 149 -10.42 13.79 -3.89
CA CYS A 149 -10.98 13.06 -2.77
C CYS A 149 -10.43 13.60 -1.44
N PRO A 150 -11.27 13.98 -0.47
CA PRO A 150 -10.79 14.51 0.81
C PRO A 150 -10.07 13.44 1.66
N LYS A 151 -10.27 12.15 1.36
CA LYS A 151 -9.64 11.03 2.09
C LYS A 151 -8.31 10.58 1.48
N CYS A 152 -8.24 10.45 0.15
CA CYS A 152 -7.07 9.87 -0.52
C CYS A 152 -6.44 10.77 -1.59
N THR A 153 -6.92 12.00 -1.74
CA THR A 153 -6.42 13.04 -2.68
C THR A 153 -6.54 12.73 -4.18
N PHE A 154 -6.93 11.51 -4.55
CA PHE A 154 -7.16 11.12 -5.94
C PHE A 154 -8.13 12.08 -6.64
N ILE A 155 -7.76 12.52 -7.85
CA ILE A 155 -8.59 13.41 -8.66
C ILE A 155 -9.59 12.56 -9.45
N ASN A 156 -10.84 12.58 -9.00
CA ASN A 156 -11.92 11.84 -9.64
C ASN A 156 -12.51 12.63 -10.79
N LYS A 157 -13.07 11.92 -11.75
CA LYS A 157 -13.88 12.51 -12.81
C LYS A 157 -15.09 13.25 -12.24
N PRO A 158 -15.51 14.39 -12.82
CA PRO A 158 -16.56 15.26 -12.28
C PRO A 158 -17.86 14.53 -11.96
N THR A 159 -18.27 13.60 -12.83
CA THR A 159 -19.55 12.93 -12.74
C THR A 159 -19.61 11.82 -11.69
N ARG A 160 -18.47 11.41 -11.10
CA ARG A 160 -18.42 10.30 -10.13
C ARG A 160 -19.05 10.70 -8.80
N PRO A 161 -20.06 9.95 -8.30
CA PRO A 161 -20.69 10.24 -7.01
C PRO A 161 -19.80 9.85 -5.81
N GLY A 162 -18.86 8.93 -6.00
CA GLY A 162 -17.88 8.51 -5.00
C GLY A 162 -16.51 8.26 -5.61
N CYS A 163 -15.49 8.23 -4.76
CA CYS A 163 -14.10 8.17 -5.18
C CYS A 163 -13.78 6.80 -5.80
N GLU A 164 -13.11 6.80 -6.94
CA GLU A 164 -12.70 5.57 -7.62
C GLU A 164 -11.75 4.73 -6.78
N MET A 165 -10.83 5.38 -6.06
CA MET A 165 -9.81 4.67 -5.30
C MET A 165 -10.33 4.19 -3.94
N CYS A 166 -11.07 5.00 -3.20
CA CYS A 166 -11.43 4.67 -1.80
C CYS A 166 -12.92 4.68 -1.49
N SER A 167 -13.76 4.90 -2.50
CA SER A 167 -15.21 4.98 -2.39
C SER A 167 -15.75 6.09 -1.48
N THR A 168 -14.91 6.99 -0.96
CA THR A 168 -15.37 8.19 -0.23
C THR A 168 -16.29 9.03 -1.10
N ASP A 169 -17.40 9.48 -0.54
CA ASP A 169 -18.39 10.27 -1.27
C ASP A 169 -17.79 11.56 -1.83
N ARG A 170 -18.31 12.00 -2.98
CA ARG A 170 -18.00 13.30 -3.55
C ARG A 170 -18.44 14.39 -2.57
N PRO A 171 -17.61 15.44 -2.36
CA PRO A 171 -18.01 16.58 -1.53
C PRO A 171 -19.37 17.14 -1.96
N ALA A 172 -20.25 17.41 -0.99
CA ALA A 172 -21.63 17.82 -1.25
C ALA A 172 -21.72 19.21 -1.95
N ASP A 173 -20.71 20.05 -1.78
CA ASP A 173 -20.56 21.37 -2.36
C ASP A 173 -19.94 21.35 -3.77
N TYR A 174 -19.39 20.23 -4.22
CA TYR A 174 -18.83 20.13 -5.56
C TYR A 174 -19.92 20.06 -6.63
N VAL A 175 -19.87 20.98 -7.58
CA VAL A 175 -20.78 21.03 -8.74
C VAL A 175 -20.03 20.61 -9.99
N VAL A 176 -20.62 19.70 -10.77
CA VAL A 176 -20.09 19.30 -12.08
C VAL A 176 -20.09 20.52 -13.01
N PRO A 177 -18.93 20.92 -13.58
CA PRO A 177 -18.89 22.04 -14.50
C PRO A 177 -19.77 21.79 -15.74
N GLY A 178 -20.63 22.74 -16.10
CA GLY A 178 -21.54 22.59 -17.24
C GLY A 178 -20.84 22.45 -18.61
N SER A 179 -19.57 22.86 -18.71
CA SER A 179 -18.74 22.67 -19.91
C SER A 179 -18.09 21.29 -19.98
N TYR A 180 -18.20 20.46 -18.94
CA TYR A 180 -17.60 19.13 -18.92
C TYR A 180 -18.31 18.20 -19.90
N LYS A 181 -17.54 17.53 -20.75
CA LYS A 181 -18.03 16.49 -21.65
C LYS A 181 -17.51 15.15 -21.16
N PRO A 182 -18.38 14.26 -20.64
CA PRO A 182 -17.98 12.93 -20.24
C PRO A 182 -17.41 12.14 -21.43
N ASP A 183 -16.40 11.30 -21.18
CA ASP A 183 -15.85 10.41 -22.21
C ASP A 183 -16.73 9.18 -22.44
N GLU A 184 -16.43 8.39 -23.47
CA GLU A 184 -17.20 7.20 -23.85
C GLU A 184 -17.36 6.21 -22.69
N THR A 185 -16.32 6.05 -21.86
CA THR A 185 -16.35 5.14 -20.72
C THR A 185 -17.28 5.65 -19.62
N GLU A 186 -17.27 6.96 -19.34
CA GLU A 186 -18.20 7.58 -18.41
C GLU A 186 -19.64 7.49 -18.88
N LEU A 187 -19.88 7.78 -20.16
CA LEU A 187 -21.21 7.73 -20.76
C LEU A 187 -21.80 6.32 -20.63
N TRP A 188 -21.02 5.29 -20.96
CA TRP A 188 -21.46 3.91 -20.82
C TRP A 188 -21.80 3.55 -19.38
N ARG A 189 -20.96 3.98 -18.42
CA ARG A 189 -21.23 3.78 -16.98
C ARG A 189 -22.53 4.46 -16.55
N MET A 190 -22.75 5.72 -16.96
CA MET A 190 -23.97 6.48 -16.62
C MET A 190 -25.22 5.84 -17.23
N GLN A 191 -25.14 5.38 -18.48
CA GLN A 191 -26.23 4.68 -19.15
C GLN A 191 -26.61 3.40 -18.40
N GLN A 192 -25.62 2.57 -18.05
CA GLN A 192 -25.86 1.33 -17.30
C GLN A 192 -26.51 1.58 -15.93
N GLU A 193 -26.08 2.63 -15.23
CA GLU A 193 -26.67 3.04 -13.95
C GLU A 193 -28.14 3.44 -14.12
N GLN A 194 -28.46 4.23 -15.14
CA GLN A 194 -29.83 4.64 -15.46
C GLN A 194 -30.72 3.44 -15.82
N GLU A 195 -30.21 2.53 -16.65
CA GLU A 195 -30.92 1.30 -17.03
C GLU A 195 -31.18 0.41 -15.80
N GLY A 196 -30.20 0.26 -14.92
CA GLY A 196 -30.34 -0.48 -13.66
C GLY A 196 -31.38 0.13 -12.72
N ILE A 197 -31.43 1.47 -12.60
CA ILE A 197 -32.44 2.17 -11.79
C ILE A 197 -33.84 1.94 -12.35
N LEU A 198 -34.02 2.05 -13.68
CA LEU A 198 -35.30 1.81 -14.33
C LEU A 198 -35.78 0.37 -14.11
N GLN A 199 -34.87 -0.60 -14.21
CA GLN A 199 -35.17 -1.99 -13.97
C GLN A 199 -35.59 -2.25 -12.52
N TYR A 200 -34.90 -1.63 -11.55
CA TYR A 200 -35.26 -1.72 -10.13
C TYR A 200 -36.66 -1.19 -9.86
N GLN A 201 -37.03 -0.03 -10.42
CA GLN A 201 -38.35 0.57 -10.25
C GLN A 201 -39.48 -0.31 -10.82
N GLN A 202 -39.24 -1.00 -11.93
CA GLN A 202 -40.21 -1.92 -12.51
C GLN A 202 -40.52 -3.12 -11.59
N VAL A 203 -39.52 -3.59 -10.83
CA VAL A 203 -39.69 -4.75 -9.94
C VAL A 203 -40.12 -4.38 -8.52
N THR A 204 -39.79 -3.18 -8.04
CA THR A 204 -40.19 -2.74 -6.69
C THR A 204 -41.60 -2.16 -6.65
N GLY A 205 -42.15 -1.70 -7.77
CA GLY A 205 -43.49 -1.10 -7.83
C GLY A 205 -43.63 0.15 -6.94
N PRO A 206 -44.70 0.95 -7.08
CA PRO A 206 -45.00 1.97 -6.09
C PRO A 206 -45.36 1.28 -4.77
N ALA A 207 -44.67 1.64 -3.69
CA ALA A 207 -45.12 1.29 -2.34
C ALA A 207 -46.53 1.88 -2.16
N VAL A 208 -47.53 1.00 -2.11
CA VAL A 208 -48.94 1.33 -1.83
C VAL A 208 -49.11 1.59 -0.35
#